data_AF-A0A1V9WAN4-F1
#
_entry.id   AF-A0A1V9WAN4-F1
#
_cell.length_a   1.000
_cell.length_b   1.000
_cell.length_c   1.000
_cell.angle_alpha   90.00
_cell.angle_beta   90.00
_cell.angle_gamma   90.00
#
_symmetry.space_group_name_H-M   'P 1'
#
loop_
_entity.id
_entity.type
_entity.pdbx_description
1 polymer ?
#
loop_
_entity_poly.entity_id
_entity_poly.type
_entity_poly.pdbx_seq_one_letter_code
_entity_poly.pdbx_strand_id
1 'polypeptide(L)'
;MKTVAKEMKTMEDILTVLEKEPYETFEELPYLKQEEVAHKSQLLDEIESGIITDVEKAKKWLELIELVNEWAHDENWDFVHALEFVEGTVQIYSTYGEYQDQFSVDFVDGKLYLDDEPLESINFLGNEGLNSIDVLMNMIEFNITINA
;
A
#
# COMPACT_ATOMS: atom_id res chain seq x y z
N MET A 1 -1.44 -8.36 -12.95
CA MET A 1 -2.34 -8.69 -11.84
C MET A 1 -3.77 -8.25 -12.18
N LYS A 2 -4.80 -9.06 -11.92
CA LYS A 2 -6.20 -8.56 -11.86
C LYS A 2 -6.47 -8.32 -10.38
N THR A 3 -6.15 -7.14 -9.89
CA THR A 3 -6.42 -6.74 -8.51
C THR A 3 -7.92 -6.70 -8.27
N VAL A 4 -8.37 -7.14 -7.09
CA VAL A 4 -9.79 -7.10 -6.69
C VAL A 4 -10.29 -5.65 -6.74
N ALA A 5 -9.39 -4.69 -6.49
CA ALA A 5 -9.61 -3.26 -6.60
C ALA A 5 -10.11 -2.77 -7.97
N LYS A 6 -9.75 -3.45 -9.09
CA LYS A 6 -10.10 -2.99 -10.45
C LYS A 6 -11.58 -3.11 -10.79
N GLU A 7 -12.32 -3.96 -10.08
CA GLU A 7 -13.77 -4.14 -10.28
C GLU A 7 -14.63 -3.28 -9.35
N MET A 8 -14.03 -2.70 -8.30
CA MET A 8 -14.69 -1.84 -7.33
C MET A 8 -15.04 -0.49 -7.96
N LYS A 9 -16.24 0.04 -7.68
CA LYS A 9 -16.70 1.34 -8.21
C LYS A 9 -17.17 2.30 -7.14
N THR A 10 -17.50 1.79 -5.96
CA THR A 10 -18.08 2.55 -4.86
C THR A 10 -17.29 2.31 -3.57
N MET A 11 -17.47 3.20 -2.58
CA MET A 11 -16.91 2.98 -1.25
C MET A 11 -17.50 1.72 -0.59
N GLU A 12 -18.77 1.41 -0.86
CA GLU A 12 -19.44 0.20 -0.34
C GLU A 12 -18.77 -1.09 -0.83
N ASP A 13 -18.31 -1.12 -2.09
CA ASP A 13 -17.55 -2.25 -2.64
C ASP A 13 -16.24 -2.47 -1.86
N ILE A 14 -15.56 -1.38 -1.48
CA ILE A 14 -14.29 -1.40 -0.75
C ILE A 14 -14.54 -1.86 0.70
N LEU A 15 -15.51 -1.25 1.38
CA LEU A 15 -15.90 -1.61 2.76
C LEU A 15 -16.27 -3.08 2.86
N THR A 16 -17.03 -3.61 1.89
CA THR A 16 -17.40 -5.03 1.84
C THR A 16 -16.18 -5.96 1.78
N VAL A 17 -15.05 -5.51 1.25
CA VAL A 17 -13.80 -6.29 1.25
C VAL A 17 -13.06 -6.14 2.58
N LEU A 18 -12.99 -4.93 3.13
CA LEU A 18 -12.30 -4.66 4.40
C LEU A 18 -13.00 -5.31 5.62
N GLU A 19 -14.34 -5.37 5.61
CA GLU A 19 -15.15 -5.96 6.68
C GLU A 19 -15.11 -7.50 6.72
N LYS A 20 -14.62 -8.16 5.65
CA LYS A 20 -14.55 -9.63 5.58
C LYS A 20 -13.40 -10.24 6.40
N GLU A 21 -12.53 -9.42 6.96
CA GLU A 21 -11.35 -9.91 7.66
C GLU A 21 -11.72 -10.57 9.01
N PRO A 22 -11.03 -11.67 9.40
CA PRO A 22 -11.41 -12.48 10.56
C PRO A 22 -10.86 -11.91 11.87
N TYR A 23 -11.39 -10.77 12.32
CA TYR A 23 -10.96 -10.07 13.54
C TYR A 23 -11.07 -10.92 14.83
N GLU A 24 -12.05 -11.81 14.91
CA GLU A 24 -12.29 -12.64 16.10
C GLU A 24 -11.19 -13.70 16.35
N THR A 25 -10.42 -14.05 15.32
CA THR A 25 -9.35 -15.05 15.38
C THR A 25 -8.00 -14.46 15.01
N PHE A 26 -7.84 -13.14 15.13
CA PHE A 26 -6.66 -12.41 14.65
C PHE A 26 -5.34 -13.00 15.17
N GLU A 27 -5.26 -13.27 16.47
CA GLU A 27 -4.06 -13.82 17.12
C GLU A 27 -3.70 -15.25 16.64
N GLU A 28 -4.64 -15.97 16.05
CA GLU A 28 -4.45 -17.34 15.53
C GLU A 28 -3.98 -17.36 14.07
N LEU A 29 -4.02 -16.22 13.37
CA LEU A 29 -3.59 -16.12 11.98
C LEU A 29 -2.07 -16.22 11.87
N PRO A 30 -1.53 -16.74 10.74
CA PRO A 30 -0.10 -16.60 10.44
C PRO A 30 0.34 -15.13 10.44
N TYR A 31 1.59 -14.85 10.83
CA TYR A 31 2.12 -13.49 10.97
C TYR A 31 1.82 -12.58 9.76
N LEU A 32 2.15 -13.03 8.54
CA LEU A 32 1.90 -12.26 7.33
C LEU A 32 0.41 -11.95 7.12
N LYS A 33 -0.47 -12.87 7.53
CA LYS A 33 -1.92 -12.65 7.46
C LYS A 33 -2.40 -11.69 8.55
N GLN A 34 -1.76 -11.66 9.72
CA GLN A 34 -2.02 -10.64 10.75
C GLN A 34 -1.67 -9.25 10.22
N GLU A 35 -0.51 -9.09 9.58
CA GLU A 35 -0.09 -7.82 8.97
C GLU A 35 -1.10 -7.34 7.91
N GLU A 36 -1.50 -8.23 6.99
CA GLU A 36 -2.52 -7.90 5.98
C GLU A 36 -3.83 -7.41 6.63
N VAL A 37 -4.33 -8.12 7.65
CA VAL A 37 -5.56 -7.75 8.37
C VAL A 37 -5.39 -6.43 9.11
N ALA A 38 -4.23 -6.19 9.74
CA ALA A 38 -3.95 -4.95 10.44
C ALA A 38 -3.96 -3.75 9.50
N HIS A 39 -3.29 -3.85 8.34
CA HIS A 39 -3.30 -2.78 7.34
C HIS A 39 -4.70 -2.50 6.80
N LYS A 40 -5.50 -3.55 6.54
CA LYS A 40 -6.91 -3.41 6.11
C LYS A 40 -7.78 -2.76 7.19
N SER A 41 -7.57 -3.10 8.45
CA SER A 41 -8.26 -2.49 9.59
C SER A 41 -7.98 -0.99 9.67
N GLN A 42 -6.72 -0.58 9.50
CA GLN A 42 -6.37 0.83 9.52
C GLN A 42 -7.01 1.59 8.35
N LEU A 43 -7.01 1.03 7.15
CA LEU A 43 -7.70 1.62 6.01
C LEU A 43 -9.22 1.74 6.25
N LEU A 44 -9.83 0.73 6.89
CA LEU A 44 -11.25 0.77 7.28
C LEU A 44 -11.51 1.91 8.25
N ASP A 45 -10.70 2.05 9.30
CA ASP A 45 -10.84 3.11 10.31
C ASP A 45 -10.70 4.52 9.69
N GLU A 46 -9.75 4.71 8.77
CA GLU A 46 -9.57 5.97 8.02
C GLU A 46 -10.78 6.33 7.15
N ILE A 47 -11.45 5.33 6.57
CA ILE A 47 -12.69 5.52 5.80
C ILE A 47 -13.87 5.83 6.72
N GLU A 48 -14.07 5.04 7.79
CA GLU A 48 -15.21 5.19 8.71
C GLU A 48 -15.15 6.50 9.52
N SER A 49 -13.94 6.95 9.86
CA SER A 49 -13.71 8.25 10.52
C SER A 49 -13.90 9.45 9.58
N GLY A 50 -14.09 9.20 8.27
CA GLY A 50 -14.31 10.23 7.27
C GLY A 50 -13.03 10.96 6.84
N ILE A 51 -11.85 10.41 7.13
CA ILE A 51 -10.58 10.96 6.68
C ILE A 51 -10.37 10.62 5.19
N ILE A 52 -10.67 9.39 4.79
CA ILE A 52 -10.64 8.97 3.38
C ILE A 52 -12.07 8.89 2.83
N THR A 53 -12.45 9.92 2.08
CA THR A 53 -13.77 9.98 1.40
C THR A 53 -13.69 9.71 -0.09
N ASP A 54 -12.49 9.75 -0.68
CA ASP A 54 -12.27 9.53 -2.10
C ASP A 54 -12.15 8.03 -2.41
N VAL A 55 -12.98 7.56 -3.33
CA VAL A 55 -13.06 6.15 -3.71
C VAL A 55 -11.80 5.66 -4.42
N GLU A 56 -11.16 6.50 -5.25
CA GLU A 56 -9.94 6.11 -5.95
C GLU A 56 -8.75 6.06 -5.01
N LYS A 57 -8.66 6.97 -4.04
CA LYS A 57 -7.68 6.93 -2.95
C LYS A 57 -7.79 5.64 -2.14
N ALA A 58 -9.00 5.31 -1.68
CA ALA A 58 -9.24 4.06 -0.95
C ALA A 58 -8.87 2.81 -1.77
N LYS A 59 -9.18 2.79 -3.07
CA LYS A 59 -8.75 1.69 -3.96
C LYS A 59 -7.23 1.59 -4.09
N LYS A 60 -6.54 2.73 -4.18
CA LYS A 60 -5.08 2.76 -4.30
C LYS A 60 -4.40 2.20 -3.06
N TRP A 61 -4.94 2.51 -1.89
CA TRP A 61 -4.48 1.94 -0.64
C TRP A 61 -4.78 0.46 -0.50
N LEU A 62 -5.95 0.00 -0.95
CA LEU A 62 -6.22 -1.43 -0.99
C LEU A 62 -5.27 -2.16 -1.96
N GLU A 63 -5.01 -1.59 -3.15
CA GLU A 63 -4.04 -2.12 -4.12
C GLU A 63 -2.62 -2.18 -3.53
N LEU A 64 -2.21 -1.18 -2.77
CA LEU A 64 -0.93 -1.16 -2.06
C LEU A 64 -0.83 -2.28 -1.00
N ILE A 65 -1.88 -2.47 -0.19
CA ILE A 65 -1.92 -3.53 0.81
C ILE A 65 -1.83 -4.91 0.15
N GLU A 66 -2.59 -5.13 -0.93
CA GLU A 66 -2.56 -6.39 -1.69
C GLU A 66 -1.16 -6.67 -2.25
N LEU A 67 -0.50 -5.66 -2.82
CA LEU A 67 0.84 -5.79 -3.39
C LEU A 67 1.90 -6.11 -2.32
N VAL A 68 1.91 -5.36 -1.22
CA VAL A 68 2.86 -5.58 -0.11
C VAL A 68 2.69 -6.98 0.49
N ASN A 69 1.45 -7.43 0.66
CA ASN A 69 1.17 -8.77 1.14
C ASN A 69 1.65 -9.85 0.15
N GLU A 70 1.45 -9.65 -1.16
CA GLU A 70 1.97 -10.57 -2.17
C GLU A 70 3.50 -10.68 -2.12
N TRP A 71 4.19 -9.54 -2.05
CA TRP A 71 5.65 -9.50 -2.00
C TRP A 71 6.21 -10.13 -0.73
N ALA A 72 5.54 -9.93 0.41
CA ALA A 72 5.94 -10.56 1.68
C ALA A 72 5.88 -12.10 1.66
N HIS A 73 5.14 -12.70 0.71
CA HIS A 73 5.10 -14.15 0.50
C HIS A 73 6.12 -14.66 -0.54
N ASP A 74 6.85 -13.76 -1.24
CA ASP A 74 7.91 -14.16 -2.16
C ASP A 74 9.23 -14.37 -1.39
N GLU A 75 9.54 -15.64 -1.08
CA GLU A 75 10.76 -16.05 -0.36
C GLU A 75 12.07 -15.66 -1.07
N ASN A 76 12.03 -15.15 -2.31
CA ASN A 76 13.22 -14.70 -3.04
C ASN A 76 13.59 -13.23 -2.79
N TRP A 77 12.78 -12.48 -2.02
CA TRP A 77 12.95 -11.05 -1.86
C TRP A 77 13.56 -10.73 -0.49
N ASP A 78 14.68 -10.01 -0.50
CA ASP A 78 15.38 -9.53 0.69
C ASP A 78 14.68 -8.30 1.34
N PHE A 79 13.51 -7.92 0.82
CA PHE A 79 12.76 -6.74 1.25
C PHE A 79 11.65 -7.10 2.25
N VAL A 80 11.49 -6.25 3.25
CA VAL A 80 10.34 -6.26 4.15
C VAL A 80 9.71 -4.88 4.15
N HIS A 81 8.41 -4.80 3.90
CA HIS A 81 7.62 -3.57 3.92
C HIS A 81 6.54 -3.64 4.99
N ALA A 82 6.44 -2.60 5.82
CA ALA A 82 5.33 -2.38 6.74
C ALA A 82 4.61 -1.07 6.39
N LEU A 83 3.28 -1.06 6.53
CA LEU A 83 2.45 0.09 6.19
C LEU A 83 1.86 0.70 7.47
N GLU A 84 1.84 2.02 7.54
CA GLU A 84 1.14 2.76 8.60
C GLU A 84 0.27 3.84 7.95
N PHE A 85 -1.03 3.78 8.18
CA PHE A 85 -1.97 4.80 7.72
C PHE A 85 -2.00 5.97 8.71
N VAL A 86 -1.80 7.19 8.21
CA VAL A 86 -1.75 8.41 9.01
C VAL A 86 -2.50 9.53 8.30
N GLU A 87 -3.70 9.86 8.80
CA GLU A 87 -4.50 11.01 8.34
C GLU A 87 -4.74 10.98 6.81
N GLY A 88 -5.07 9.80 6.29
CA GLY A 88 -5.31 9.56 4.88
C GLY A 88 -4.05 9.38 4.01
N THR A 89 -2.85 9.54 4.55
CA THR A 89 -1.56 9.20 3.90
C THR A 89 -1.08 7.83 4.36
N VAL A 90 -0.08 7.27 3.68
CA VAL A 90 0.55 6.00 4.06
C VAL A 90 2.05 6.19 4.25
N GLN A 91 2.57 5.83 5.42
CA GLN A 91 4.00 5.66 5.65
C GLN A 91 4.40 4.23 5.31
N ILE A 92 5.42 4.07 4.47
CA ILE A 92 5.99 2.79 4.09
C ILE A 92 7.36 2.66 4.73
N TYR A 93 7.50 1.72 5.66
CA TYR A 93 8.77 1.37 6.28
C TYR A 93 9.36 0.19 5.53
N SER A 94 10.49 0.40 4.87
CA SER A 94 11.15 -0.61 4.04
C SER A 94 12.47 -1.02 4.66
N THR A 95 12.76 -2.32 4.67
CA THR A 95 14.02 -2.89 5.15
C THR A 95 14.65 -3.76 4.08
N TYR A 96 15.97 -3.63 3.88
CA TYR A 96 16.81 -4.45 3.01
C TYR A 96 18.13 -4.79 3.71
N GLY A 97 18.31 -6.03 4.14
CA GLY A 97 19.47 -6.42 4.95
C GLY A 97 19.54 -5.65 6.27
N GLU A 98 20.59 -4.85 6.48
CA GLU A 98 20.76 -3.97 7.65
C GLU A 98 20.23 -2.54 7.43
N TYR A 99 19.77 -2.23 6.21
CA TYR A 99 19.32 -0.90 5.84
C TYR A 99 17.81 -0.78 6.00
N GLN A 100 17.39 0.35 6.53
CA GLN A 100 15.99 0.70 6.73
C GLN A 100 15.78 2.14 6.28
N ASP A 101 14.67 2.37 5.58
CA ASP A 101 14.24 3.71 5.19
C ASP A 101 12.71 3.84 5.30
N GLN A 102 12.23 5.08 5.33
CA GLN A 102 10.82 5.42 5.47
C GLN A 102 10.40 6.35 4.34
N PHE A 103 9.24 6.07 3.75
CA PHE A 103 8.70 6.81 2.63
C PHE A 103 7.26 7.25 2.92
N SER A 104 6.94 8.51 2.64
CA SER A 104 5.58 9.04 2.74
C SER A 104 4.88 8.95 1.40
N VAL A 105 3.70 8.34 1.35
CA VAL A 105 2.94 8.13 0.12
C VAL A 105 1.56 8.75 0.24
N ASP A 106 1.17 9.50 -0.79
CA ASP A 106 -0.18 10.05 -0.91
C ASP A 106 -0.78 9.82 -2.31
N PHE A 107 -2.10 9.88 -2.41
CA PHE A 107 -2.84 9.89 -3.66
C PHE A 107 -3.81 11.07 -3.68
N VAL A 108 -3.49 12.06 -4.51
CA VAL A 108 -4.20 13.33 -4.60
C VAL A 108 -4.48 13.66 -6.06
N ASP A 109 -5.72 14.01 -6.38
CA ASP A 109 -6.16 14.43 -7.72
C ASP A 109 -5.72 13.46 -8.85
N GLY A 110 -5.79 12.15 -8.56
CA GLY A 110 -5.44 11.10 -9.53
C GLY A 110 -3.94 10.82 -9.66
N LYS A 111 -3.09 11.44 -8.82
CA LYS A 111 -1.64 11.29 -8.85
C LYS A 111 -1.10 10.67 -7.57
N LEU A 112 -0.16 9.74 -7.71
CA LEU A 112 0.62 9.23 -6.59
C LEU A 112 1.73 10.23 -6.27
N TYR A 113 1.99 10.42 -4.98
CA TYR A 113 3.08 11.21 -4.45
C TYR A 113 3.98 10.31 -3.60
N LEU A 114 5.29 10.51 -3.72
CA LEU A 114 6.33 9.90 -2.90
C LEU A 114 7.13 11.05 -2.28
N ASP A 115 7.16 11.13 -0.96
CA ASP A 115 7.82 12.19 -0.19
C ASP A 115 7.44 13.60 -0.67
N ASP A 116 6.13 13.83 -0.79
CA ASP A 116 5.50 15.07 -1.28
C ASP A 116 5.80 15.43 -2.75
N GLU A 117 6.49 14.57 -3.50
CA GLU A 117 6.76 14.76 -4.93
C GLU A 117 5.87 13.87 -5.81
N PRO A 118 5.23 14.40 -6.87
CA PRO A 118 4.36 13.60 -7.73
C PRO A 118 5.20 12.58 -8.52
N LEU A 119 4.72 11.34 -8.60
CA LEU A 119 5.41 10.24 -9.27
C LEU A 119 5.74 10.54 -10.75
N GLU A 120 4.98 11.42 -11.42
CA GLU A 120 5.24 11.86 -12.80
C GLU A 120 6.58 12.58 -12.97
N SER A 121 7.09 13.21 -11.90
CA SER A 121 8.43 13.82 -11.91
C SER A 121 9.55 12.78 -11.97
N ILE A 122 9.23 11.51 -11.67
CA ILE A 122 10.18 10.41 -11.57
C ILE A 122 9.83 9.37 -12.65
N ASN A 123 10.38 9.57 -13.85
CA ASN A 123 10.12 8.70 -15.01
C ASN A 123 10.97 7.41 -14.93
N PHE A 124 10.72 6.58 -13.91
CA PHE A 124 11.58 5.47 -13.49
C PHE A 124 11.61 4.28 -14.48
N LEU A 125 10.49 3.96 -15.14
CA LEU A 125 10.35 2.81 -16.05
C LEU A 125 9.79 3.16 -17.45
N GLY A 126 9.65 4.44 -17.76
CA GLY A 126 9.03 4.93 -19.00
C GLY A 126 7.50 5.00 -18.97
N ASN A 127 6.91 5.55 -20.03
CA ASN A 127 5.51 6.01 -20.12
C ASN A 127 4.38 4.97 -19.87
N GLU A 128 4.68 3.70 -19.58
CA GLU A 128 3.64 2.66 -19.39
C GLU A 128 3.14 2.53 -17.94
N GLY A 129 3.59 3.38 -17.00
CA GLY A 129 3.31 3.20 -15.56
C GLY A 129 3.01 4.46 -14.74
N LEU A 130 2.55 5.56 -15.35
CA LEU A 130 2.14 6.76 -14.61
C LEU A 130 1.09 6.41 -13.55
N ASN A 131 1.36 6.75 -12.28
CA ASN A 131 0.50 6.48 -11.12
C ASN A 131 0.22 4.99 -10.83
N SER A 132 1.18 4.12 -11.16
CA SER A 132 1.15 2.69 -10.78
C SER A 132 1.76 2.48 -9.38
N ILE A 133 1.06 1.72 -8.54
CA ILE A 133 1.56 1.28 -7.23
C ILE A 133 2.77 0.36 -7.37
N ASP A 134 2.82 -0.48 -8.41
CA ASP A 134 4.01 -1.29 -8.71
C ASP A 134 5.24 -0.42 -8.99
N VAL A 135 5.08 0.66 -9.78
CA VAL A 135 6.20 1.58 -10.09
C VAL A 135 6.68 2.28 -8.83
N LEU A 136 5.75 2.75 -7.99
CA LEU A 136 6.06 3.35 -6.68
C LEU A 136 6.89 2.40 -5.81
N MET A 137 6.45 1.14 -5.65
CA MET A 137 7.15 0.19 -4.80
C MET A 137 8.52 -0.20 -5.35
N ASN A 138 8.65 -0.40 -6.67
CA ASN A 138 9.96 -0.63 -7.30
C ASN A 138 10.92 0.56 -7.10
N MET A 139 10.43 1.79 -7.06
CA MET A 139 11.25 2.97 -6.78
C MET A 139 11.74 2.99 -5.33
N ILE A 140 10.88 2.64 -4.38
CA ILE A 140 11.22 2.50 -2.96
C ILE A 140 12.35 1.46 -2.78
N GLU A 141 12.20 0.29 -3.37
CA GLU A 141 13.22 -0.77 -3.32
C GLU A 141 14.53 -0.34 -3.99
N PHE A 142 14.47 0.33 -5.13
CA PHE A 142 15.66 0.87 -5.77
C PHE A 142 16.37 1.90 -4.88
N ASN A 143 15.62 2.83 -4.29
CA ASN A 143 16.17 3.87 -3.41
C ASN A 143 16.87 3.28 -2.18
N ILE A 144 16.26 2.30 -1.51
CA ILE A 144 16.92 1.68 -0.36
C ILE A 144 18.13 0.84 -0.79
N THR A 145 18.09 0.17 -1.96
CA THR A 145 19.20 -0.64 -2.47
C THR A 145 20.44 0.19 -2.82
N ILE A 146 20.27 1.39 -3.41
CA ILE A 146 21.41 2.25 -3.76
C ILE A 146 22.05 2.92 -2.54
N ASN A 147 21.31 2.99 -1.43
CA ASN A 147 21.76 3.55 -0.16
C ASN A 147 22.27 2.47 0.82
N ALA A 148 22.15 1.19 0.43
CA ALA A 148 22.73 0.02 1.09
C ALA A 148 24.19 -0.23 0.67
#